data_AF-A0A284R180-F1
#
_entry.id   AF-A0A284R180-F1
#
_cell.length_a   1.000
_cell.length_b   1.000
_cell.length_c   1.000
_cell.angle_alpha   90.00
_cell.angle_beta   90.00
_cell.angle_gamma   90.00
#
_symmetry.space_group_name_H-M   'P 1'
#
loop_
_entity.id
_entity.type
_entity.pdbx_description
1 polymer ?
#
loop_
_entity_poly.entity_id
_entity_poly.type
_entity_poly.pdbx_seq_one_letter_code
_entity_poly.pdbx_strand_id
1 'polypeptide(L)'
;MATVRDLDTQFLADSFYITLFDILQGLVFSLLLLVFLTALFSPAVKRSKTWFIFMGSVIEWCASYLILIGQQIGHPPPAALCAFQSAAIYSSNPFVTSAAFALVFELFIKLKAALNRTGPMSVKWSWGLVVFPVFVYVIVFIWVIAVGISHPNLVERDGTNMFCHITVSEEIGLAQPWVSSLSLHISVTQSGNLEI
;
A
#
# COMPACT_ATOMS: atom_id res chain seq x y z
N MET A 1 -31.36 3.88 27.82
CA MET A 1 -31.85 4.75 26.73
C MET A 1 -30.72 5.63 26.17
N ALA A 2 -29.82 6.19 26.98
CA ALA A 2 -28.58 6.83 26.50
C ALA A 2 -27.66 5.85 25.74
N THR A 3 -27.39 4.68 26.34
CA THR A 3 -26.54 3.61 25.78
C THR A 3 -26.96 3.10 24.39
N VAL A 4 -28.25 3.08 24.09
CA VAL A 4 -28.77 2.62 22.79
C VAL A 4 -28.60 3.70 21.72
N ARG A 5 -28.75 4.97 22.09
CA ARG A 5 -28.54 6.10 21.16
C ARG A 5 -27.07 6.29 20.84
N ASP A 6 -26.19 6.07 21.81
CA ASP A 6 -24.74 6.15 21.61
C ASP A 6 -24.25 5.05 20.64
N LEU A 7 -24.77 3.82 20.78
CA LEU A 7 -24.46 2.70 19.89
C LEU A 7 -24.93 2.95 18.45
N ASP A 8 -26.15 3.48 18.27
CA ASP A 8 -26.71 3.79 16.95
C ASP A 8 -25.91 4.91 16.27
N THR A 9 -25.52 5.93 17.02
CA THR A 9 -24.73 7.05 16.51
C THR A 9 -23.33 6.59 16.08
N GLN A 10 -22.70 5.72 16.87
CA GLN A 10 -21.39 5.16 16.55
C GLN A 10 -21.45 4.25 15.32
N PHE A 11 -22.46 3.37 15.24
CA PHE A 11 -22.65 2.50 14.08
C PHE A 11 -22.87 3.29 12.78
N LEU A 12 -23.70 4.34 12.83
CA LEU A 12 -23.94 5.21 11.68
C LEU A 12 -22.67 5.96 11.25
N ALA A 13 -21.87 6.43 12.21
CA ALA A 13 -20.59 7.08 11.93
C ALA A 13 -19.62 6.10 11.25
N ASP A 14 -19.42 4.90 11.81
CA ASP A 14 -18.54 3.88 11.24
C ASP A 14 -18.97 3.49 9.82
N SER A 15 -20.28 3.26 9.62
CA SER A 15 -20.84 2.96 8.31
C SER A 15 -20.60 4.08 7.30
N PHE A 16 -20.70 5.35 7.71
CA PHE A 16 -20.44 6.49 6.86
C PHE A 16 -18.97 6.54 6.44
N TYR A 17 -18.04 6.37 7.38
CA TYR A 17 -16.60 6.41 7.08
C TYR A 17 -16.17 5.26 6.16
N ILE A 18 -16.66 4.05 6.39
CA ILE A 18 -16.40 2.89 5.53
C ILE A 18 -16.90 3.17 4.11
N THR A 19 -18.14 3.63 3.98
CA THR A 19 -18.73 3.94 2.67
C THR A 19 -17.95 5.03 1.94
N LEU A 20 -17.55 6.09 2.65
CA LEU A 20 -16.76 7.16 2.08
C LEU A 20 -15.39 6.66 1.62
N PHE A 21 -14.72 5.85 2.45
CA PHE A 21 -13.45 5.22 2.12
C PHE A 21 -13.57 4.37 0.85
N ASP A 22 -14.55 3.47 0.77
CA ASP A 22 -14.75 2.59 -0.39
C ASP A 22 -15.04 3.38 -1.67
N ILE A 23 -15.86 4.43 -1.59
CA ILE A 23 -16.16 5.29 -2.74
C ILE A 23 -14.89 5.99 -3.23
N LEU A 24 -14.13 6.60 -2.33
CA LEU A 24 -12.90 7.31 -2.69
C LEU A 24 -11.86 6.34 -3.26
N GLN A 25 -11.67 5.20 -2.60
CA GLN A 25 -10.72 4.17 -3.00
C GLN A 25 -11.10 3.55 -4.36
N GLY A 26 -12.38 3.25 -4.56
CA GLY A 26 -12.94 2.74 -5.81
C GLY A 26 -12.84 3.75 -6.96
N LEU A 27 -13.05 5.03 -6.68
CA LEU A 27 -12.87 6.10 -7.67
C LEU A 27 -11.41 6.22 -8.11
N VAL A 28 -10.47 6.25 -7.16
CA VAL A 28 -9.02 6.30 -7.46
C VAL A 28 -8.61 5.08 -8.27
N PHE A 29 -9.04 3.87 -7.86
CA PHE A 29 -8.79 2.64 -8.60
C PHE A 29 -9.28 2.73 -10.04
N SER A 30 -10.54 3.15 -10.24
CA SER A 30 -11.18 3.22 -11.56
C SER A 30 -10.49 4.22 -12.48
N LEU A 31 -10.14 5.40 -11.97
CA LEU A 31 -9.44 6.43 -12.73
C LEU A 31 -8.02 5.99 -13.11
N LEU A 32 -7.29 5.38 -12.19
CA LEU A 32 -5.94 4.84 -12.47
C LEU A 32 -5.98 3.71 -13.49
N LEU A 33 -6.96 2.81 -13.37
CA LEU A 33 -7.15 1.73 -14.32
C LEU A 33 -7.47 2.27 -15.72
N LEU A 34 -8.33 3.29 -15.82
CA LEU A 34 -8.61 3.96 -17.09
C LEU A 34 -7.34 4.55 -17.71
N VAL A 35 -6.52 5.26 -16.92
CA VAL A 35 -5.25 5.83 -17.40
C VAL A 35 -4.28 4.73 -17.85
N PHE A 36 -4.17 3.66 -17.07
CA PHE A 36 -3.28 2.53 -17.36
C PHE A 36 -3.69 1.80 -18.63
N LEU A 37 -4.98 1.45 -18.77
CA LEU A 37 -5.52 0.82 -19.96
C LEU A 37 -5.39 1.71 -21.20
N THR A 38 -5.64 3.01 -21.06
CA THR A 38 -5.44 3.97 -22.15
C THR A 38 -3.99 3.98 -22.61
N ALA A 39 -3.03 3.97 -21.68
CA ALA A 39 -1.61 3.93 -22.01
C ALA A 39 -1.15 2.58 -22.62
N LEU A 40 -1.79 1.47 -22.25
CA LEU A 40 -1.51 0.15 -22.83
C LEU A 40 -2.03 0.02 -24.26
N PHE A 41 -3.24 0.50 -24.52
CA PHE A 41 -3.92 0.31 -25.81
C PHE A 41 -3.69 1.45 -26.80
N SER A 42 -3.23 2.63 -26.34
CA SER A 42 -2.96 3.76 -27.23
C SER A 42 -1.56 3.67 -27.83
N PRO A 43 -1.40 3.43 -29.14
CA PRO A 43 -0.09 3.39 -29.78
C PRO A 43 0.61 4.77 -29.77
N ALA A 44 -0.15 5.85 -29.60
CA ALA A 44 0.33 7.22 -29.56
C ALA A 44 1.05 7.56 -28.25
N VAL A 45 0.72 6.86 -27.16
CA VAL A 45 1.24 7.15 -25.82
C VAL A 45 2.50 6.32 -25.59
N LYS A 46 3.68 6.95 -25.65
CA LYS A 46 4.96 6.29 -25.33
C LYS A 46 5.33 6.53 -23.86
N ARG A 47 5.35 5.45 -23.06
CA ARG A 47 5.74 5.48 -21.63
C ARG A 47 6.90 4.52 -21.36
N SER A 48 7.68 4.81 -20.31
CA SER A 48 8.75 3.90 -19.85
C SER A 48 8.17 2.67 -19.16
N LYS A 49 8.96 1.60 -19.08
CA LYS A 49 8.55 0.38 -18.36
C LYS A 49 8.37 0.64 -16.86
N THR A 50 9.22 1.49 -16.26
CA THR A 50 9.07 1.91 -14.85
C THR A 50 7.77 2.66 -14.59
N TRP A 51 7.25 3.41 -15.57
CA TRP A 51 5.95 4.07 -15.44
C TRP A 51 4.83 3.05 -15.33
N PHE A 52 4.87 1.97 -16.13
CA PHE A 52 3.89 0.89 -16.03
C PHE A 52 3.97 0.16 -14.69
N ILE A 53 5.18 -0.12 -14.18
CA ILE A 53 5.34 -0.73 -12.85
C ILE A 53 4.82 0.19 -11.74
N PHE A 54 5.13 1.48 -11.79
CA PHE A 54 4.62 2.45 -10.82
C PHE A 54 3.08 2.51 -10.84
N MET A 55 2.47 2.67 -12.01
CA MET A 55 1.01 2.67 -12.13
C MET A 55 0.39 1.35 -11.67
N GLY A 56 1.00 0.22 -12.04
CA GLY A 56 0.58 -1.10 -11.59
C GLY A 56 0.65 -1.25 -10.07
N SER A 57 1.70 -0.72 -9.42
CA SER A 57 1.84 -0.76 -7.97
C SER A 57 0.78 0.05 -7.24
N VAL A 58 0.38 1.22 -7.76
CA VAL A 58 -0.68 2.03 -7.15
C VAL A 58 -2.05 1.39 -7.38
N ILE A 59 -2.29 0.79 -8.56
CA ILE A 59 -3.51 0.03 -8.83
C ILE A 59 -3.63 -1.17 -7.88
N GLU A 60 -2.54 -1.90 -7.68
CA GLU A 60 -2.47 -3.03 -6.75
C GLU A 60 -2.70 -2.59 -5.29
N TRP A 61 -2.10 -1.47 -4.87
CA TRP A 61 -2.35 -0.86 -3.56
C TRP A 61 -3.84 -0.54 -3.38
N CYS A 62 -4.47 0.06 -4.39
CA CYS A 62 -5.89 0.35 -4.35
C CYS A 62 -6.75 -0.91 -4.30
N ALA A 63 -6.43 -1.91 -5.12
CA ALA A 63 -7.13 -3.19 -5.15
C ALA A 63 -7.06 -3.88 -3.78
N SER A 64 -5.91 -3.82 -3.11
CA SER A 64 -5.69 -4.41 -1.78
C SER A 64 -6.69 -3.90 -0.74
N TYR A 65 -6.95 -2.59 -0.70
CA TYR A 65 -7.94 -2.04 0.23
C TYR A 65 -9.38 -2.43 -0.12
N LEU A 66 -9.69 -2.65 -1.40
CA LEU A 66 -11.03 -3.01 -1.87
C LEU A 66 -11.40 -4.49 -1.65
N ILE A 67 -10.45 -5.34 -1.23
CA ILE A 67 -10.67 -6.80 -1.04
C ILE A 67 -11.80 -7.10 -0.04
N LEU A 68 -11.94 -6.29 1.01
CA LEU A 68 -12.96 -6.50 2.05
C LEU A 68 -14.33 -5.89 1.74
N ILE A 69 -14.55 -5.30 0.57
CA ILE A 69 -15.85 -4.71 0.22
C ILE A 69 -16.97 -5.72 0.48
N GLY A 70 -17.98 -5.28 1.24
CA GLY A 70 -19.13 -6.10 1.62
C GLY A 70 -18.90 -7.02 2.84
N GLN A 71 -17.69 -7.09 3.39
CA GLN A 71 -17.34 -7.81 4.61
C GLN A 71 -16.77 -6.90 5.72
N GLN A 72 -16.87 -5.58 5.55
CA GLN A 72 -16.41 -4.58 6.53
C GLN A 72 -17.34 -4.45 7.73
N ILE A 73 -18.65 -4.70 7.59
CA ILE A 73 -19.65 -4.55 8.66
C ILE A 73 -20.22 -5.92 9.05
N GLY A 74 -20.48 -6.10 10.35
CA GLY A 74 -21.11 -7.31 10.89
C GLY A 74 -20.09 -8.38 11.22
N HIS A 75 -20.37 -9.62 10.82
CA HIS A 75 -19.53 -10.78 11.13
C HIS A 75 -18.08 -10.59 10.65
N PRO A 76 -17.08 -11.05 11.41
CA PRO A 76 -15.69 -10.92 11.02
C PRO A 76 -15.42 -11.69 9.71
N PRO A 77 -14.59 -11.15 8.81
CA PRO A 77 -14.23 -11.82 7.56
C PRO A 77 -13.46 -13.12 7.85
N PRO A 78 -13.42 -14.08 6.91
CA PRO A 78 -12.59 -15.26 7.04
C PRO A 78 -11.13 -14.88 7.28
N ALA A 79 -10.48 -15.52 8.26
CA ALA A 79 -9.09 -15.21 8.63
C ALA A 79 -8.13 -15.26 7.43
N ALA A 80 -8.34 -16.19 6.49
CA ALA A 80 -7.54 -16.28 5.27
C ALA A 80 -7.69 -15.06 4.34
N LEU A 81 -8.91 -14.51 4.20
CA LEU A 81 -9.16 -13.30 3.42
C LEU A 81 -8.51 -12.09 4.09
N CYS A 82 -8.66 -12.00 5.40
CA CYS A 82 -8.09 -10.95 6.23
C CYS A 82 -6.55 -10.97 6.16
N ALA A 83 -5.94 -12.16 6.27
CA ALA A 83 -4.50 -12.35 6.15
C ALA A 83 -3.99 -12.01 4.75
N PHE A 84 -4.72 -12.41 3.71
CA PHE A 84 -4.39 -12.06 2.33
C PHE A 84 -4.45 -10.55 2.10
N GLN A 85 -5.49 -9.88 2.61
CA GLN A 85 -5.60 -8.43 2.50
C GLN A 85 -4.45 -7.72 3.22
N SER A 86 -4.16 -8.09 4.47
CA SER A 86 -3.05 -7.50 5.23
C SER A 86 -1.71 -7.71 4.54
N ALA A 87 -1.47 -8.91 3.98
CA ALA A 87 -0.28 -9.21 3.20
C ALA A 87 -0.15 -8.32 1.97
N ALA A 88 -1.24 -8.14 1.23
CA ALA A 88 -1.28 -7.25 0.07
C ALA A 88 -0.98 -5.80 0.49
N ILE A 89 -1.72 -5.24 1.45
CA ILE A 89 -1.52 -3.85 1.94
C ILE A 89 -0.09 -3.60 2.44
N TYR A 90 0.45 -4.50 3.27
CA TYR A 90 1.79 -4.31 3.83
C TYR A 90 2.91 -4.45 2.79
N SER A 91 2.73 -5.29 1.77
CA SER A 91 3.69 -5.43 0.68
C SER A 91 3.56 -4.35 -0.39
N SER A 92 2.36 -3.79 -0.59
CA SER A 92 2.14 -2.67 -1.52
C SER A 92 2.94 -1.42 -1.12
N ASN A 93 3.10 -1.12 0.17
CA ASN A 93 3.86 0.04 0.63
C ASN A 93 5.30 0.07 0.06
N PRO A 94 6.16 -0.91 0.34
CA PRO A 94 7.51 -0.94 -0.22
C PRO A 94 7.51 -1.17 -1.74
N PHE A 95 6.47 -1.76 -2.33
CA PHE A 95 6.33 -1.87 -3.78
C PHE A 95 6.14 -0.51 -4.46
N VAL A 96 5.20 0.30 -3.98
CA VAL A 96 4.95 1.65 -4.51
C VAL A 96 6.18 2.54 -4.30
N THR A 97 6.81 2.50 -3.13
CA THR A 97 8.01 3.30 -2.87
C THR A 97 9.18 2.91 -3.78
N SER A 98 9.45 1.61 -3.93
CA SER A 98 10.53 1.12 -4.81
C SER A 98 10.23 1.40 -6.29
N ALA A 99 8.97 1.29 -6.72
CA ALA A 99 8.55 1.61 -8.08
C ALA A 99 8.65 3.12 -8.37
N ALA A 100 8.27 3.97 -7.42
CA ALA A 100 8.43 5.43 -7.51
C ALA A 100 9.92 5.80 -7.61
N PHE A 101 10.77 5.19 -6.77
CA PHE A 101 12.22 5.37 -6.84
C PHE A 101 12.76 4.97 -8.21
N ALA A 102 12.37 3.80 -8.73
CA ALA A 102 12.80 3.33 -10.04
C ALA A 102 12.39 4.28 -11.17
N LEU A 103 11.17 4.82 -11.13
CA LEU A 103 10.67 5.80 -12.11
C LEU A 103 11.44 7.12 -12.07
N VAL A 104 11.63 7.68 -10.87
CA VAL A 104 12.37 8.94 -10.67
C VAL A 104 13.83 8.77 -11.06
N PHE A 105 14.45 7.65 -10.70
CA PHE A 105 15.83 7.36 -11.05
C PHE A 105 16.01 7.18 -12.55
N GLU A 106 15.12 6.45 -13.24
CA GLU A 106 15.15 6.34 -14.70
C GLU A 106 15.02 7.72 -15.37
N LEU A 107 14.11 8.56 -14.88
CA LEU A 107 13.93 9.92 -15.38
C LEU A 107 15.20 10.76 -15.18
N PHE A 108 15.79 10.72 -13.99
CA PHE A 108 17.01 11.45 -13.67
C PHE A 108 18.17 11.07 -14.60
N ILE A 109 18.41 9.78 -14.81
CA ILE A 109 19.49 9.34 -15.70
C ILE A 109 19.20 9.71 -17.15
N LYS A 110 17.95 9.59 -17.61
CA LYS A 110 17.57 10.03 -18.98
C LYS A 110 17.77 11.52 -19.19
N LEU A 111 17.41 12.35 -18.22
CA LEU A 111 17.64 13.79 -18.26
C LEU A 111 19.14 14.12 -18.28
N LYS A 112 19.92 13.49 -17.41
CA LYS A 112 21.39 13.64 -17.40
C LYS A 112 22.01 13.21 -18.72
N ALA A 113 21.56 12.10 -19.29
CA ALA A 113 22.06 11.62 -20.58
C ALA A 113 21.71 12.57 -21.73
N ALA A 114 20.49 13.12 -21.74
CA ALA A 114 20.08 14.11 -22.73
C ALA A 114 20.90 15.41 -22.62
N LEU A 115 21.17 15.88 -21.39
CA LEU A 115 21.99 17.08 -21.15
C LEU A 115 23.45 16.86 -21.55
N ASN A 116 24.03 15.71 -21.19
CA ASN A 116 25.42 15.39 -21.49
C ASN A 116 25.61 14.81 -22.90
N ARG A 117 24.54 14.68 -23.69
CA ARG A 117 24.52 14.01 -25.01
C ARG A 117 25.15 12.62 -25.00
N THR A 118 25.01 11.90 -23.88
CA THR A 118 25.46 10.51 -23.78
C THR A 118 24.43 9.59 -24.40
N GLY A 119 24.88 8.48 -25.00
CA GLY A 119 24.00 7.48 -25.61
C GLY A 119 22.98 6.86 -24.63
N PRO A 120 22.04 6.06 -25.14
CA PRO A 120 20.98 5.47 -24.34
C PRO A 120 21.52 4.53 -23.25
N MET A 121 20.79 4.43 -22.14
CA MET A 121 21.11 3.51 -21.06
C MET A 121 21.06 2.05 -21.54
N SER A 122 21.95 1.21 -21.00
CA SER A 122 21.94 -0.23 -21.28
C SER A 122 20.59 -0.86 -20.92
N VAL A 123 20.07 -1.70 -21.83
CA VAL A 123 18.81 -2.44 -21.67
C VAL A 123 18.78 -3.27 -20.39
N LYS A 124 19.94 -3.83 -19.98
CA LYS A 124 20.07 -4.62 -18.75
C LYS A 124 19.76 -3.80 -17.49
N TRP A 125 20.25 -2.56 -17.44
CA TRP A 125 20.02 -1.64 -16.33
C TRP A 125 18.53 -1.23 -16.23
N SER A 126 17.90 -0.96 -17.38
CA SER A 126 16.47 -0.62 -17.43
C SER A 126 15.58 -1.77 -16.92
N TRP A 127 15.92 -3.02 -17.22
CA TRP A 127 15.19 -4.17 -16.68
C TRP A 127 15.42 -4.36 -15.18
N GLY A 128 16.63 -4.09 -14.66
CA GLY A 128 16.89 -4.09 -13.22
C GLY A 128 15.94 -3.18 -12.45
N LEU A 129 15.68 -1.97 -12.97
CA LEU A 129 14.74 -1.00 -12.36
C LEU A 129 13.28 -1.47 -12.36
N VAL A 130 12.90 -2.36 -13.29
CA VAL A 130 11.54 -2.92 -13.38
C VAL A 130 11.38 -4.14 -12.47
N VAL A 131 12.42 -4.98 -12.41
CA VAL A 131 12.41 -6.24 -11.65
C VAL A 131 12.54 -5.99 -10.15
N PHE A 132 13.34 -4.99 -9.75
CA PHE A 132 13.58 -4.67 -8.35
C PHE A 132 12.30 -4.42 -7.54
N PRO A 133 11.35 -3.55 -7.96
CA PRO A 133 10.12 -3.33 -7.21
C PRO A 133 9.25 -4.58 -7.05
N VAL A 134 9.18 -5.41 -8.10
CA VAL A 134 8.41 -6.66 -8.08
C VAL A 134 9.02 -7.66 -7.10
N PHE A 135 10.35 -7.77 -7.07
CA PHE A 135 11.04 -8.62 -6.09
C PHE A 135 10.76 -8.17 -4.65
N VAL A 136 10.83 -6.87 -4.39
CA VAL A 136 10.52 -6.30 -3.06
C VAL A 136 9.09 -6.66 -2.65
N TYR A 137 8.12 -6.47 -3.55
CA TYR A 137 6.73 -6.84 -3.31
C TYR A 137 6.59 -8.32 -2.94
N VAL A 138 7.10 -9.23 -3.78
CA VAL A 138 6.94 -10.68 -3.59
C VAL A 138 7.59 -11.16 -2.30
N ILE A 139 8.78 -10.66 -1.95
CA ILE A 139 9.47 -11.03 -0.71
C ILE A 139 8.63 -10.61 0.51
N VAL A 140 8.15 -9.37 0.53
CA VAL A 140 7.36 -8.86 1.66
C VAL A 140 5.99 -9.55 1.72
N PHE A 141 5.35 -9.78 0.58
CA PHE A 141 4.07 -10.48 0.50
C PHE A 141 4.17 -11.89 1.06
N ILE A 142 5.16 -12.67 0.62
CA ILE A 142 5.41 -14.04 1.10
C ILE A 142 5.71 -14.04 2.60
N TRP A 143 6.50 -13.08 3.08
CA TRP A 143 6.80 -12.95 4.50
C TRP A 143 5.53 -12.70 5.32
N VAL A 144 4.74 -11.69 4.95
CA VAL A 144 3.54 -11.29 5.70
C VAL A 144 2.46 -12.37 5.64
N ILE A 145 2.23 -13.00 4.48
CA ILE A 145 1.24 -14.08 4.37
C ILE A 145 1.66 -15.31 5.19
N ALA A 146 2.96 -15.64 5.23
CA ALA A 146 3.46 -16.74 6.05
C ALA A 146 3.24 -16.48 7.55
N VAL A 147 3.46 -15.24 8.00
CA VAL A 147 3.16 -14.83 9.38
C VAL A 147 1.66 -14.92 9.67
N GLY A 148 0.81 -14.39 8.78
CA GLY A 148 -0.65 -14.38 8.96
C GLY A 148 -1.27 -15.78 8.98
N ILE A 149 -0.75 -16.71 8.16
CA ILE A 149 -1.21 -18.12 8.16
C ILE A 149 -0.71 -18.86 9.40
N SER A 150 0.52 -18.59 9.85
CA SER A 150 1.10 -19.27 11.02
C SER A 150 0.46 -18.83 12.34
N HIS A 151 -0.03 -17.60 12.39
CA HIS A 151 -0.64 -17.01 13.59
C HIS A 151 -2.01 -16.38 13.27
N PRO A 152 -3.03 -17.19 12.96
CA PRO A 152 -4.34 -16.67 12.54
C PRO A 152 -5.03 -15.84 13.65
N ASN A 153 -4.66 -16.07 14.92
CA ASN A 153 -5.18 -15.30 16.05
C ASN A 153 -4.68 -13.84 16.10
N LEU A 154 -3.64 -13.51 15.33
CA LEU A 154 -3.10 -12.14 15.25
C LEU A 154 -3.72 -11.33 14.11
N VAL A 155 -4.43 -12.00 13.19
CA VAL A 155 -5.02 -11.38 12.01
C VAL A 155 -6.42 -10.93 12.37
N GLU A 156 -6.62 -9.62 12.48
CA GLU A 156 -7.91 -9.06 12.84
C GLU A 156 -8.27 -7.83 12.01
N ARG A 157 -9.56 -7.57 11.94
CA ARG A 157 -10.07 -6.35 11.31
C ARG A 157 -9.69 -5.16 12.19
N ASP A 158 -9.11 -4.12 11.60
CA ASP A 158 -8.76 -2.90 12.31
C ASP A 158 -9.99 -2.25 12.97
N GLY A 159 -9.77 -1.43 14.00
CA GLY A 159 -10.84 -0.74 14.73
C GLY A 159 -11.72 0.16 13.85
N THR A 160 -11.20 0.62 12.70
CA THR A 160 -11.98 1.38 11.70
C THR A 160 -12.88 0.51 10.83
N ASN A 161 -12.73 -0.82 10.91
CA ASN A 161 -13.39 -1.81 10.07
C ASN A 161 -13.08 -1.74 8.57
N MET A 162 -12.18 -0.85 8.11
CA MET A 162 -11.90 -0.63 6.68
C MET A 162 -10.97 -1.68 6.08
N PHE A 163 -10.01 -2.18 6.86
CA PHE A 163 -9.02 -3.16 6.42
C PHE A 163 -8.60 -4.09 7.56
N CYS A 164 -7.93 -5.17 7.21
CA CYS A 164 -7.31 -6.10 8.15
C CYS A 164 -5.88 -5.73 8.45
N HIS A 165 -5.47 -5.95 9.69
CA HIS A 165 -4.11 -5.77 10.16
C HIS A 165 -3.61 -7.00 10.91
N ILE A 166 -2.28 -7.11 11.03
CA ILE A 166 -1.67 -8.15 11.86
C ILE A 166 -1.20 -7.46 13.12
N THR A 167 -1.79 -7.84 14.26
CA THR A 167 -1.34 -7.36 15.56
C THR A 167 0.06 -7.86 15.83
N VAL A 168 0.96 -6.92 16.12
CA VAL A 168 2.33 -7.24 16.49
C VAL A 168 2.35 -7.43 18.00
N SER A 169 2.45 -8.67 18.46
CA SER A 169 2.94 -8.89 19.83
C SER A 169 4.38 -8.38 19.88
N GLU A 170 4.78 -7.67 20.94
CA GLU A 170 6.14 -7.11 21.14
C GLU A 170 7.30 -8.06 20.74
N GLU A 171 7.07 -9.38 20.73
CA GLU A 171 8.05 -10.38 20.31
C GLU A 171 8.32 -10.47 18.79
N ILE A 172 7.42 -9.99 17.92
CA ILE A 172 7.57 -10.02 16.45
C ILE A 172 7.93 -8.63 15.92
N GLY A 173 8.99 -8.03 16.44
CA GLY A 173 9.52 -6.70 16.10
C GLY A 173 9.97 -6.47 14.64
N LEU A 174 9.42 -7.21 13.68
CA LEU A 174 9.84 -7.22 12.26
C LEU A 174 8.72 -6.83 11.28
N ALA A 175 7.45 -6.69 11.70
CA ALA A 175 6.34 -6.43 10.77
C ALA A 175 6.18 -4.95 10.37
N GLN A 176 6.91 -4.02 10.98
CA GLN A 176 6.85 -2.59 10.63
C GLN A 176 8.25 -1.94 10.66
N PRO A 177 9.11 -2.13 9.62
CA PRO A 177 10.35 -1.35 9.52
C PRO A 177 10.07 0.15 9.31
N TRP A 178 8.91 0.51 8.75
CA TRP A 178 8.66 1.84 8.20
C TRP A 178 7.76 2.75 9.06
N VAL A 179 6.91 2.17 9.93
CA VAL A 179 6.00 2.96 10.78
C VAL A 179 6.66 3.40 12.09
N SER A 180 7.59 2.61 12.62
CA SER A 180 8.33 2.95 13.84
C SER A 180 9.32 4.10 13.65
N SER A 181 9.79 4.36 12.43
CA SER A 181 10.79 5.41 12.17
C SER A 181 10.19 6.83 12.21
N LEU A 182 8.90 7.01 11.88
CA LEU A 182 8.23 8.31 12.02
C LEU A 182 7.69 8.53 13.44
N SER A 183 7.18 7.49 14.10
CA SER A 183 6.68 7.61 15.47
C SER A 183 7.79 7.83 16.49
N LEU A 184 8.94 7.16 16.36
CA LEU A 184 10.10 7.42 17.24
C LEU A 184 10.66 8.82 17.03
N HIS A 185 10.64 9.36 15.81
CA HIS A 185 11.15 10.70 15.58
C HIS A 185 10.28 11.80 16.20
N ILE A 186 8.96 11.59 16.25
CA ILE A 186 7.99 12.52 16.87
C ILE A 186 8.04 12.43 18.40
N SER A 187 8.16 11.23 18.97
CA SER A 187 8.26 11.08 20.43
C SER A 187 9.57 11.65 21.00
N VAL A 188 10.68 11.56 20.26
CA VAL A 188 11.98 12.11 20.70
C VAL A 188 12.00 13.64 20.59
N THR A 189 11.37 14.26 19.59
CA THR A 189 11.28 15.73 19.53
C THR A 189 10.31 16.32 20.54
N GLN A 190 9.27 15.59 20.95
CA GLN A 190 8.32 16.09 21.95
C GLN A 190 8.87 16.00 23.39
N SER A 191 9.74 15.02 23.69
CA SER A 191 10.43 14.94 24.98
C SER A 191 11.60 15.93 25.11
N GLY A 192 12.17 16.42 24.00
CA GLY A 192 13.30 17.37 24.02
C GLY A 192 12.91 18.85 24.16
N ASN A 193 11.62 19.19 24.12
CA ASN A 193 11.11 20.58 24.21
C ASN A 193 10.40 20.88 25.54
N LEU A 194 10.51 19.99 26.53
CA LEU A 194 9.91 20.14 27.87
C LEU A 194 10.95 20.28 28.99
N GLU A 195 12.23 20.45 28.65
CA GLU A 195 13.31 20.78 29.60
C GLU A 195 14.05 22.07 29.19
N ILE A 196 13.37 23.22 29.15
CA ILE A 196 13.96 24.55 29.44
C ILE A 196 12.87 25.45 30.06
#